data_AF-A0A963HEA9-F1
#
_entry.id   AF-A0A963HEA9-F1
#
_cell.length_a   1.000
_cell.length_b   1.000
_cell.length_c   1.000
_cell.angle_alpha   90.00
_cell.angle_beta   90.00
_cell.angle_gamma   90.00
#
_symmetry.space_group_name_H-M   'P 1'
#
loop_
_entity.id
_entity.type
_entity.pdbx_description
1 polymer ?
#
loop_
_entity_poly.entity_id
_entity_poly.type
_entity_poly.pdbx_seq_one_letter_code
_entity_poly.pdbx_strand_id
1 'polypeptide(L)'
;EDGFLRSVGLGADLTRPLSWVVDGRGMYYDATRPSDLEHLLSHGRFDAPLLQRAALLRERIVAERLTKYNVGAARWQRPASAGRVILVPGQVESDASLAYGAPGMRTNVALLQAVRTANPTAHVVYKPHPDVVARLRAKGAGEDQARSWCDEVVTDAAMGDLLLAVDEVHVLTSLAGFEALLRNKPVTCHGQPFYAGWGLTNDVVPVPRRGRRLSLDELVAGALIEYPLYLSRSSDCLITAEQAMDELLAWRTQAGTGARWWRECFRMVLRRVVGVR
;
A
#
# COMPACT_ATOMS: atom_id res chain seq x y z
N GLU A 1 1.39 8.64 12.42
CA GLU A 1 1.69 7.49 11.53
C GLU A 1 2.31 8.00 10.23
N ASP A 2 3.03 7.17 9.49
CA ASP A 2 3.46 7.52 8.13
C ASP A 2 2.24 7.75 7.22
N GLY A 3 2.30 8.78 6.38
CA GLY A 3 1.31 9.00 5.33
C GLY A 3 1.49 8.08 4.13
N PHE A 4 0.60 8.23 3.14
CA PHE A 4 0.47 7.26 2.04
C PHE A 4 1.50 7.46 0.91
N LEU A 5 1.92 8.70 0.65
CA LEU A 5 3.05 9.02 -0.23
C LEU A 5 4.29 9.29 0.64
N ARG A 6 5.07 8.24 0.92
CA ARG A 6 6.03 8.25 2.02
C ARG A 6 7.46 8.59 1.62
N SER A 7 8.11 7.74 0.80
CA SER A 7 9.56 7.82 0.59
C SER A 7 10.08 7.06 -0.64
N VAL A 8 11.35 7.30 -0.99
CA VAL A 8 12.14 6.47 -1.92
C VAL A 8 13.06 5.54 -1.11
N GLY A 9 12.54 4.38 -0.75
CA GLY A 9 13.15 3.43 0.19
C GLY A 9 12.19 3.02 1.31
N LEU A 10 12.61 2.03 2.10
CA LEU A 10 11.82 1.48 3.20
C LEU A 10 11.96 2.32 4.47
N GLY A 11 10.92 2.34 5.31
CA GLY A 11 10.98 3.00 6.62
C GLY A 11 12.02 2.38 7.56
N ALA A 12 12.24 1.07 7.42
CA ALA A 12 13.27 0.34 8.17
C ALA A 12 14.71 0.75 7.81
N ASP A 13 14.92 1.50 6.72
CA ASP A 13 16.21 2.12 6.38
C ASP A 13 16.37 3.52 7.02
N LEU A 14 15.58 3.87 8.05
CA LEU A 14 15.55 5.18 8.75
C LEU A 14 15.33 6.38 7.82
N THR A 15 14.63 6.15 6.72
CA THR A 15 14.36 7.16 5.71
C THR A 15 13.26 8.11 6.19
N ARG A 16 13.60 9.38 6.48
CA ARG A 16 12.66 10.43 6.92
C ARG A 16 11.49 10.54 5.92
N PRO A 17 10.24 10.34 6.37
CA PRO A 17 9.08 10.38 5.49
C PRO A 17 8.73 11.81 5.11
N LEU A 18 8.20 11.98 3.89
CA LEU A 18 7.66 13.26 3.40
C LEU A 18 6.23 13.52 3.89
N SER A 19 5.54 12.49 4.36
CA SER A 19 4.11 12.53 4.68
C SER A 19 3.83 11.95 6.05
N TRP A 20 3.00 12.66 6.81
CA TRP A 20 2.64 12.35 8.19
C TRP A 20 1.13 12.42 8.36
N VAL A 21 0.61 11.50 9.16
CA VAL A 21 -0.78 11.50 9.58
C VAL A 21 -0.86 11.82 11.06
N VAL A 22 -1.69 12.81 11.37
CA VAL A 22 -2.07 13.22 12.72
C VAL A 22 -3.58 13.04 12.84
N ASP A 23 -4.03 12.18 13.75
CA ASP A 23 -5.43 11.83 13.93
C ASP A 23 -5.80 11.94 15.41
N GLY A 24 -6.82 12.74 15.72
CA GLY A 24 -7.30 13.01 17.07
C GLY A 24 -8.47 12.13 17.52
N ARG A 25 -9.10 11.36 16.62
CA ARG A 25 -10.24 10.46 16.93
C ARG A 25 -9.81 9.00 17.05
N GLY A 26 -8.86 8.58 16.22
CA GLY A 26 -8.40 7.20 16.13
C GLY A 26 -7.19 7.08 15.21
N MET A 27 -7.17 6.06 14.36
CA MET A 27 -6.16 5.96 13.30
C MET A 27 -6.78 5.29 12.08
N TYR A 28 -6.38 5.70 10.87
CA TYR A 28 -7.00 5.24 9.63
C TYR A 28 -7.05 3.72 9.46
N TYR A 29 -6.09 2.98 10.01
CA TYR A 29 -6.03 1.52 9.92
C TYR A 29 -6.86 0.79 10.99
N ASP A 30 -7.34 1.50 12.01
CA ASP A 30 -8.11 0.94 13.11
C ASP A 30 -9.60 0.96 12.75
N ALA A 31 -10.14 -0.20 12.39
CA ALA A 31 -11.55 -0.33 12.00
C ALA A 31 -12.50 -0.44 13.22
N THR A 32 -11.95 -0.62 14.43
CA THR A 32 -12.74 -0.86 15.66
C THR A 32 -13.44 0.40 16.17
N ARG A 33 -12.97 1.58 15.73
CA ARG A 33 -13.50 2.89 16.12
C ARG A 33 -13.34 3.93 15.00
N PRO A 34 -13.98 5.09 15.10
CA PRO A 34 -13.77 6.19 14.16
C PRO A 34 -12.38 6.81 14.18
N SER A 35 -11.95 7.25 12.99
CA SER A 35 -10.75 8.03 12.71
C SER A 35 -11.15 9.38 12.12
N ASP A 36 -10.23 10.35 12.14
CA ASP A 36 -10.42 11.64 11.48
C ASP A 36 -10.62 11.46 9.97
N LEU A 37 -9.88 10.52 9.36
CA LEU A 37 -10.06 10.18 7.95
C LEU A 37 -11.47 9.66 7.68
N GLU A 38 -11.98 8.74 8.50
CA GLU A 38 -13.33 8.22 8.28
C GLU A 38 -14.39 9.30 8.53
N HIS A 39 -14.19 10.16 9.52
CA HIS A 39 -15.10 11.29 9.75
C HIS A 39 -15.13 12.23 8.53
N LEU A 40 -13.96 12.56 7.97
CA LEU A 40 -13.80 13.36 6.76
C LEU A 40 -14.48 12.68 5.55
N LEU A 41 -14.28 11.40 5.33
CA LEU A 41 -14.88 10.67 4.21
C LEU A 41 -16.40 10.54 4.35
N SER A 42 -16.91 10.33 5.56
CA SER A 42 -18.35 10.22 5.81
C SER A 42 -19.08 11.55 5.66
N HIS A 43 -18.50 12.67 6.12
CA HIS A 43 -19.23 13.95 6.28
C HIS A 43 -18.67 15.10 5.45
N GLY A 44 -17.46 14.95 4.90
CA GLY A 44 -16.78 15.97 4.12
C GLY A 44 -17.50 16.29 2.81
N ARG A 45 -17.47 17.57 2.44
CA ARG A 45 -17.91 18.06 1.13
C ARG A 45 -16.69 18.21 0.24
N PHE A 46 -16.68 17.50 -0.87
CA PHE A 46 -15.62 17.58 -1.87
C PHE A 46 -16.18 18.35 -3.07
N ASP A 47 -15.79 19.62 -3.20
CA ASP A 47 -16.27 20.46 -4.29
C ASP A 47 -15.57 20.11 -5.62
N ALA A 48 -16.11 20.64 -6.73
CA ALA A 48 -15.59 20.33 -8.06
C ALA A 48 -14.09 20.68 -8.23
N PRO A 49 -13.57 21.83 -7.73
CA PRO A 49 -12.14 22.13 -7.77
C PRO A 49 -11.28 21.11 -7.02
N LEU A 50 -11.68 20.70 -5.82
CA LEU A 50 -10.94 19.69 -5.05
C LEU A 50 -10.95 18.32 -5.74
N LEU A 51 -12.09 17.93 -6.31
CA LEU A 51 -12.20 16.68 -7.08
C LEU A 51 -11.34 16.71 -8.35
N GLN A 52 -11.29 17.84 -9.06
CA GLN A 52 -10.41 18.00 -10.22
C GLN A 52 -8.93 17.90 -9.82
N ARG A 53 -8.55 18.53 -8.69
CA ARG A 53 -7.21 18.44 -8.13
C ARG A 53 -6.85 16.99 -7.76
N ALA A 54 -7.76 16.27 -7.12
CA ALA A 54 -7.59 14.86 -6.76
C ALA A 54 -7.42 13.96 -7.99
N ALA A 55 -8.23 14.15 -9.04
CA ALA A 55 -8.12 13.41 -10.28
C ALA A 55 -6.76 13.61 -10.97
N LEU A 56 -6.29 14.87 -11.07
CA LEU A 56 -4.98 15.20 -11.65
C LEU A 56 -3.82 14.61 -10.82
N LEU A 57 -3.91 14.68 -9.49
CA LEU A 57 -2.91 14.07 -8.60
C LEU A 57 -2.88 12.54 -8.81
N ARG A 58 -4.03 11.87 -8.85
CA ARG A 58 -4.15 10.43 -9.11
C ARG A 58 -3.50 10.07 -10.46
N GLU A 59 -3.86 10.78 -11.52
CA GLU A 59 -3.32 10.54 -12.87
C GLU A 59 -1.79 10.65 -12.90
N ARG A 60 -1.23 11.67 -12.24
CA ARG A 60 0.23 11.83 -12.12
C ARG A 60 0.87 10.71 -11.32
N ILE A 61 0.30 10.29 -10.18
CA ILE A 61 0.80 9.15 -9.39
C ILE A 61 0.86 7.88 -10.23
N VAL A 62 -0.19 7.62 -11.02
CA VAL A 62 -0.29 6.44 -11.89
C VAL A 62 0.72 6.50 -13.02
N ALA A 63 0.79 7.63 -13.74
CA ALA A 63 1.72 7.84 -14.86
C ALA A 63 3.18 7.65 -14.42
N GLU A 64 3.52 8.18 -13.24
CA GLU A 64 4.85 8.09 -12.66
C GLU A 64 5.13 6.76 -11.95
N ARG A 65 4.16 5.84 -11.91
CA ARG A 65 4.24 4.54 -11.22
C ARG A 65 4.64 4.66 -9.74
N LEU A 66 4.24 5.75 -9.08
CA LEU A 66 4.55 5.97 -7.67
C LEU A 66 3.77 5.00 -6.79
N THR A 67 4.46 4.58 -5.72
CA THR A 67 3.95 3.71 -4.64
C THR A 67 4.53 4.16 -3.31
N LYS A 68 4.08 3.62 -2.17
CA LYS A 68 4.52 4.05 -0.83
C LYS A 68 6.04 4.09 -0.67
N TYR A 69 6.74 3.08 -1.18
CA TYR A 69 8.18 2.90 -0.97
C TYR A 69 9.02 3.16 -2.23
N ASN A 70 8.43 3.13 -3.43
CA ASN A 70 9.13 3.33 -4.71
C ASN A 70 10.37 2.44 -4.87
N VAL A 71 10.25 1.16 -4.47
CA VAL A 71 11.31 0.13 -4.54
C VAL A 71 10.99 -0.96 -5.57
N GLY A 72 12.04 -1.68 -5.99
CA GLY A 72 11.97 -2.70 -7.03
C GLY A 72 12.55 -2.19 -8.36
N ALA A 73 13.25 -3.07 -9.07
CA ALA A 73 13.94 -2.71 -10.33
C ALA A 73 13.56 -3.62 -11.50
N ALA A 74 13.02 -4.80 -11.22
CA ALA A 74 12.62 -5.74 -12.25
C ALA A 74 11.20 -5.43 -12.73
N ARG A 75 11.02 -5.42 -14.06
CA ARG A 75 9.70 -5.52 -14.67
C ARG A 75 9.28 -6.97 -14.62
N TRP A 76 8.15 -7.24 -13.97
CA TRP A 76 7.51 -8.55 -14.03
C TRP A 76 6.84 -8.73 -15.38
N GLN A 77 6.98 -9.92 -15.97
CA GLN A 77 6.33 -10.26 -17.23
C GLN A 77 5.12 -11.13 -16.91
N ARG A 78 3.95 -10.68 -17.35
CA ARG A 78 2.72 -11.44 -17.21
C ARG A 78 2.82 -12.75 -18.01
N PRO A 79 2.50 -13.91 -17.42
CA PRO A 79 2.44 -15.17 -18.15
C PRO A 79 1.44 -15.09 -19.30
N ALA A 80 1.88 -15.36 -20.53
CA ALA A 80 1.04 -15.25 -21.73
C ALA A 80 -0.17 -16.21 -21.72
N SER A 81 -0.05 -17.34 -21.02
CA SER A 81 -1.11 -18.33 -20.85
C SER A 81 -2.12 -17.96 -19.76
N ALA A 82 -1.86 -16.94 -18.93
CA ALA A 82 -2.73 -16.59 -17.83
C ALA A 82 -3.92 -15.75 -18.31
N GLY A 83 -5.11 -16.33 -18.22
CA GLY A 83 -6.38 -15.63 -18.48
C GLY A 83 -6.60 -14.49 -17.48
N ARG A 84 -6.85 -14.84 -16.21
CA ARG A 84 -7.06 -13.89 -15.10
C ARG A 84 -5.91 -13.97 -14.10
N VAL A 85 -5.31 -12.84 -13.77
CA VAL A 85 -4.17 -12.73 -12.84
C VAL A 85 -4.57 -11.96 -11.58
N ILE A 86 -4.42 -12.59 -10.43
CA ILE A 86 -4.75 -12.03 -9.11
C ILE A 86 -3.46 -11.78 -8.33
N LEU A 87 -3.25 -10.54 -7.89
CA LEU A 87 -2.17 -10.20 -6.97
C LEU A 87 -2.61 -10.36 -5.52
N VAL A 88 -1.80 -11.05 -4.73
CA VAL A 88 -1.92 -11.12 -3.27
C VAL A 88 -0.65 -10.52 -2.65
N PRO A 89 -0.68 -9.26 -2.18
CA PRO A 89 0.46 -8.67 -1.48
C PRO A 89 0.49 -9.14 -0.03
N GLY A 90 1.63 -9.69 0.39
CA GLY A 90 1.89 -10.07 1.78
C GLY A 90 2.05 -8.84 2.68
N GLN A 91 1.70 -9.03 3.95
CA GLN A 91 1.87 -8.04 5.02
C GLN A 91 2.73 -8.61 6.14
N VAL A 92 3.31 -7.74 6.97
CA VAL A 92 3.93 -8.17 8.22
C VAL A 92 2.79 -8.55 9.17
N GLU A 93 2.72 -9.82 9.61
CA GLU A 93 1.57 -10.31 10.39
C GLU A 93 1.40 -9.63 11.76
N SER A 94 2.47 -9.01 12.28
CA SER A 94 2.44 -8.22 13.51
C SER A 94 2.08 -6.74 13.29
N ASP A 95 1.68 -6.33 12.09
CA ASP A 95 1.32 -4.95 11.77
C ASP A 95 0.02 -4.54 12.50
N ALA A 96 -0.01 -3.32 13.04
CA ALA A 96 -1.18 -2.78 13.74
C ALA A 96 -2.42 -2.74 12.83
N SER A 97 -2.25 -2.53 11.53
CA SER A 97 -3.33 -2.57 10.54
C SER A 97 -3.99 -3.94 10.42
N LEU A 98 -3.31 -5.04 10.76
CA LEU A 98 -3.95 -6.36 10.86
C LEU A 98 -4.61 -6.56 12.23
N ALA A 99 -3.96 -6.13 13.30
CA ALA A 99 -4.51 -6.23 14.66
C ALA A 99 -5.85 -5.51 14.81
N TYR A 100 -5.96 -4.31 14.23
CA TYR A 100 -7.15 -3.44 14.36
C TYR A 100 -8.01 -3.34 13.10
N GLY A 101 -7.50 -3.79 11.95
CA GLY A 101 -8.21 -3.74 10.68
C GLY A 101 -8.66 -5.10 10.15
N ALA A 102 -8.28 -6.22 10.76
CA ALA A 102 -8.70 -7.55 10.33
C ALA A 102 -9.42 -8.30 11.47
N PRO A 103 -10.76 -8.24 11.56
CA PRO A 103 -11.52 -8.86 12.65
C PRO A 103 -11.58 -10.40 12.59
N GLY A 104 -11.08 -11.02 11.50
CA GLY A 104 -11.05 -12.47 11.32
C GLY A 104 -9.66 -12.97 10.90
N MET A 105 -9.50 -13.21 9.60
CA MET A 105 -8.25 -13.69 9.01
C MET A 105 -7.09 -12.69 9.22
N ARG A 106 -5.94 -13.16 9.70
CA ARG A 106 -4.77 -12.30 10.03
C ARG A 106 -3.43 -12.78 9.50
N THR A 107 -3.40 -13.89 8.76
CA THR A 107 -2.16 -14.47 8.23
C THR A 107 -2.11 -14.42 6.71
N ASN A 108 -0.91 -14.28 6.14
CA ASN A 108 -0.71 -14.27 4.69
C ASN A 108 -1.16 -15.60 4.04
N VAL A 109 -0.92 -16.73 4.70
CA VAL A 109 -1.29 -18.06 4.20
C VAL A 109 -2.80 -18.24 4.13
N ALA A 110 -3.53 -17.85 5.17
CA ALA A 110 -4.99 -17.91 5.15
C ALA A 110 -5.60 -17.03 4.04
N LEU A 111 -4.99 -15.88 3.74
CA LEU A 111 -5.40 -15.04 2.60
C LEU A 111 -5.18 -15.78 1.29
N LEU A 112 -3.99 -16.36 1.08
CA LEU A 112 -3.69 -17.14 -0.12
C LEU A 112 -4.65 -18.33 -0.29
N GLN A 113 -4.96 -19.05 0.80
CA GLN A 113 -5.92 -20.15 0.80
C GLN A 113 -7.31 -19.68 0.37
N ALA A 114 -7.83 -18.61 0.99
CA ALA A 114 -9.14 -18.08 0.63
C ALA A 114 -9.19 -17.58 -0.82
N VAL A 115 -8.14 -16.91 -1.29
CA VAL A 115 -8.03 -16.45 -2.68
C VAL A 115 -8.03 -17.63 -3.64
N ARG A 116 -7.23 -18.67 -3.38
CA ARG A 116 -7.15 -19.88 -4.21
C ARG A 116 -8.46 -20.64 -4.23
N THR A 117 -9.09 -20.84 -3.07
CA THR A 117 -10.37 -21.54 -2.97
C THR A 117 -11.47 -20.80 -3.73
N ALA A 118 -11.52 -19.47 -3.65
CA ALA A 118 -12.51 -18.67 -4.38
C ALA A 118 -12.21 -18.55 -5.89
N ASN A 119 -10.95 -18.71 -6.30
CA ASN A 119 -10.49 -18.52 -7.67
C ASN A 119 -9.61 -19.69 -8.14
N PRO A 120 -10.17 -20.90 -8.28
CA PRO A 120 -9.39 -22.12 -8.53
C PRO A 120 -8.60 -22.07 -9.86
N THR A 121 -9.13 -21.37 -10.87
CA THR A 121 -8.54 -21.29 -12.22
C THR A 121 -7.70 -20.03 -12.47
N ALA A 122 -7.71 -19.07 -11.54
CA ALA A 122 -6.94 -17.85 -11.72
C ALA A 122 -5.45 -18.08 -11.47
N HIS A 123 -4.62 -17.29 -12.14
CA HIS A 123 -3.19 -17.24 -11.90
C HIS A 123 -2.92 -16.33 -10.70
N VAL A 124 -2.58 -16.91 -9.55
CA VAL A 124 -2.37 -16.20 -8.29
C VAL A 124 -0.89 -15.89 -8.12
N VAL A 125 -0.56 -14.60 -8.07
CA VAL A 125 0.77 -14.08 -7.82
C VAL A 125 0.86 -13.62 -6.38
N TYR A 126 1.72 -14.26 -5.58
CA TYR A 126 2.03 -13.80 -4.22
C TYR A 126 3.24 -12.87 -4.23
N LYS A 127 3.12 -11.68 -3.65
CA LYS A 127 4.24 -10.76 -3.46
C LYS A 127 4.50 -10.56 -1.96
N PRO A 128 5.50 -11.24 -1.36
CA PRO A 128 5.81 -11.08 0.05
C PRO A 128 6.16 -9.63 0.41
N HIS A 129 5.94 -9.24 1.66
CA HIS A 129 6.24 -7.88 2.11
C HIS A 129 7.75 -7.58 2.01
N PRO A 130 8.17 -6.40 1.50
CA PRO A 130 9.58 -6.09 1.28
C PRO A 130 10.42 -6.16 2.57
N ASP A 131 9.89 -5.78 3.73
CA ASP A 131 10.61 -5.90 5.01
C ASP A 131 10.85 -7.36 5.42
N VAL A 132 9.97 -8.28 5.05
CA VAL A 132 10.15 -9.73 5.30
C VAL A 132 11.23 -10.28 4.35
N VAL A 133 11.19 -9.90 3.07
CA VAL A 133 12.22 -10.25 2.08
C VAL A 133 13.60 -9.71 2.51
N ALA A 134 13.64 -8.48 3.02
CA ALA A 134 14.87 -7.85 3.52
C ALA A 134 15.38 -8.44 4.86
N ARG A 135 14.61 -9.34 5.49
CA ARG A 135 14.84 -9.91 6.84
C ARG A 135 14.88 -8.84 7.94
N LEU A 136 14.10 -7.77 7.76
CA LEU A 136 13.90 -6.71 8.75
C LEU A 136 12.70 -7.01 9.66
N ARG A 137 11.83 -7.93 9.23
CA ARG A 137 10.69 -8.45 9.99
C ARG A 137 10.63 -9.98 9.85
N ALA A 138 10.06 -10.63 10.85
CA ALA A 138 9.82 -12.07 10.84
C ALA A 138 8.83 -12.45 9.72
N LYS A 139 9.03 -13.64 9.14
CA LYS A 139 8.04 -14.26 8.26
C LYS A 139 6.77 -14.61 9.02
N GLY A 140 5.65 -14.61 8.31
CA GLY A 140 4.37 -15.04 8.84
C GLY A 140 4.31 -16.53 9.15
N ALA A 141 3.34 -16.91 9.98
CA ALA A 141 3.13 -18.30 10.37
C ALA A 141 2.80 -19.17 9.14
N GLY A 142 3.64 -20.17 8.86
CA GLY A 142 3.45 -21.07 7.73
C GLY A 142 3.71 -20.46 6.35
N GLU A 143 4.24 -19.23 6.26
CA GLU A 143 4.44 -18.53 4.98
C GLU A 143 5.41 -19.25 4.03
N ASP A 144 6.25 -20.15 4.54
CA ASP A 144 7.07 -21.04 3.71
C ASP A 144 6.23 -21.97 2.82
N GLN A 145 4.95 -22.19 3.15
CA GLN A 145 4.00 -22.94 2.35
C GLN A 145 3.22 -22.08 1.33
N ALA A 146 3.54 -20.77 1.19
CA ALA A 146 2.84 -19.89 0.26
C ALA A 146 2.79 -20.45 -1.18
N ARG A 147 3.87 -21.10 -1.63
CA ARG A 147 3.97 -21.74 -2.95
C ARG A 147 2.96 -22.86 -3.19
N SER A 148 2.37 -23.42 -2.14
CA SER A 148 1.31 -24.43 -2.28
C SER A 148 -0.05 -23.82 -2.64
N TRP A 149 -0.19 -22.49 -2.53
CA TRP A 149 -1.47 -21.79 -2.69
C TRP A 149 -1.45 -20.75 -3.83
N CYS A 150 -0.27 -20.35 -4.30
CA CYS A 150 -0.08 -19.45 -5.44
C CYS A 150 0.66 -20.13 -6.60
N ASP A 151 0.49 -19.62 -7.81
CA ASP A 151 1.24 -20.09 -8.98
C ASP A 151 2.66 -19.51 -9.02
N GLU A 152 2.83 -18.27 -8.54
CA GLU A 152 4.11 -17.57 -8.57
C GLU A 152 4.35 -16.77 -7.28
N VAL A 153 5.61 -16.73 -6.83
CA VAL A 153 6.07 -15.84 -5.75
C VAL A 153 7.03 -14.81 -6.33
N VAL A 154 6.68 -13.53 -6.26
CA VAL A 154 7.42 -12.42 -6.88
C VAL A 154 8.03 -11.51 -5.81
N THR A 155 9.35 -11.55 -5.65
CA THR A 155 10.07 -10.73 -4.65
C THR A 155 10.53 -9.38 -5.21
N ASP A 156 11.10 -9.35 -6.41
CA ASP A 156 11.91 -8.21 -6.88
C ASP A 156 11.18 -7.23 -7.82
N ALA A 157 9.95 -7.55 -8.21
CA ALA A 157 9.16 -6.69 -9.09
C ALA A 157 8.76 -5.39 -8.40
N ALA A 158 8.85 -4.27 -9.13
CA ALA A 158 8.32 -2.99 -8.67
C ALA A 158 6.78 -3.07 -8.56
N MET A 159 6.24 -2.68 -7.40
CA MET A 159 4.79 -2.76 -7.15
C MET A 159 3.99 -1.94 -8.17
N GLY A 160 4.48 -0.76 -8.55
CA GLY A 160 3.81 0.10 -9.53
C GLY A 160 3.65 -0.54 -10.92
N ASP A 161 4.64 -1.32 -11.38
CA ASP A 161 4.58 -2.06 -12.64
C ASP A 161 3.68 -3.29 -12.50
N LEU A 162 3.81 -4.02 -11.39
CA LEU A 162 3.00 -5.21 -11.11
C LEU A 162 1.51 -4.89 -11.08
N LEU A 163 1.13 -3.80 -10.40
CA LEU A 163 -0.27 -3.35 -10.32
C LEU A 163 -0.86 -2.99 -11.68
N LEU A 164 -0.06 -2.53 -12.65
CA LEU A 164 -0.54 -2.25 -14.01
C LEU A 164 -0.81 -3.56 -14.79
N ALA A 165 0.00 -4.59 -14.55
CA ALA A 165 0.01 -5.84 -15.31
C ALA A 165 -1.01 -6.90 -14.81
N VAL A 166 -1.45 -6.83 -13.56
CA VAL A 166 -2.42 -7.77 -12.97
C VAL A 166 -3.86 -7.32 -13.25
N ASP A 167 -4.84 -8.23 -13.16
CA ASP A 167 -6.23 -7.89 -13.40
C ASP A 167 -6.94 -7.38 -12.15
N GLU A 168 -6.59 -7.93 -10.98
CA GLU A 168 -7.21 -7.56 -9.70
C GLU A 168 -6.27 -7.83 -8.52
N VAL A 169 -6.64 -7.29 -7.37
CA VAL A 169 -5.83 -7.39 -6.15
C VAL A 169 -6.69 -7.85 -4.97
N HIS A 170 -6.22 -8.86 -4.24
CA HIS A 170 -6.86 -9.36 -3.03
C HIS A 170 -5.98 -9.05 -1.84
N VAL A 171 -6.52 -8.33 -0.85
CA VAL A 171 -5.77 -7.83 0.30
C VAL A 171 -6.47 -8.17 1.61
N LEU A 172 -5.71 -8.25 2.71
CA LEU A 172 -6.27 -8.07 4.05
C LEU A 172 -6.49 -6.57 4.29
N THR A 173 -5.44 -5.84 4.65
CA THR A 173 -5.50 -4.40 4.96
C THR A 173 -4.38 -3.57 4.32
N SER A 174 -3.59 -4.20 3.42
CA SER A 174 -2.41 -3.61 2.79
C SER A 174 -2.74 -2.35 1.99
N LEU A 175 -1.94 -1.29 2.14
CA LEU A 175 -2.05 -0.09 1.31
C LEU A 175 -1.99 -0.39 -0.21
N ALA A 176 -1.39 -1.50 -0.61
CA ALA A 176 -1.40 -1.96 -2.00
C ALA A 176 -2.81 -2.05 -2.61
N GLY A 177 -3.84 -2.31 -1.81
CA GLY A 177 -5.23 -2.26 -2.26
C GLY A 177 -5.67 -0.84 -2.64
N PHE A 178 -5.30 0.18 -1.87
CA PHE A 178 -5.54 1.57 -2.27
C PHE A 178 -4.76 1.94 -3.54
N GLU A 179 -3.49 1.52 -3.64
CA GLU A 179 -2.67 1.78 -4.83
C GLU A 179 -3.24 1.10 -6.09
N ALA A 180 -3.90 -0.05 -5.93
CA ALA A 180 -4.63 -0.73 -6.99
C ALA A 180 -5.89 0.06 -7.40
N LEU A 181 -6.65 0.60 -6.44
CA LEU A 181 -7.79 1.48 -6.73
C LEU A 181 -7.37 2.71 -7.52
N LEU A 182 -6.24 3.36 -7.19
CA LEU A 182 -5.72 4.50 -7.96
C LEU A 182 -5.53 4.17 -9.46
N ARG A 183 -5.28 2.90 -9.78
CA ARG A 183 -5.09 2.35 -11.13
C ARG A 183 -6.36 1.73 -11.73
N ASN A 184 -7.52 1.98 -11.13
CA ASN A 184 -8.82 1.40 -11.49
C ASN A 184 -8.82 -0.13 -11.53
N LYS A 185 -8.01 -0.79 -10.68
CA LYS A 185 -8.04 -2.25 -10.56
C LYS A 185 -9.15 -2.66 -9.59
N PRO A 186 -9.93 -3.71 -9.90
CA PRO A 186 -10.79 -4.36 -8.92
C PRO A 186 -10.00 -4.80 -7.69
N VAL A 187 -10.56 -4.53 -6.51
CA VAL A 187 -9.93 -4.88 -5.23
C VAL A 187 -10.93 -5.62 -4.35
N THR A 188 -10.53 -6.80 -3.87
CA THR A 188 -11.26 -7.55 -2.85
C THR A 188 -10.58 -7.40 -1.50
N CYS A 189 -11.30 -6.88 -0.51
CA CYS A 189 -10.81 -6.72 0.86
C CYS A 189 -11.32 -7.85 1.76
N HIS A 190 -10.38 -8.62 2.32
CA HIS A 190 -10.63 -9.66 3.33
C HIS A 190 -10.51 -9.12 4.76
N GLY A 191 -9.92 -7.93 4.92
CA GLY A 191 -9.99 -7.11 6.12
C GLY A 191 -10.80 -5.84 5.89
N GLN A 192 -10.60 -4.85 6.76
CA GLN A 192 -11.32 -3.59 6.82
C GLN A 192 -10.35 -2.39 6.75
N PRO A 193 -9.52 -2.27 5.69
CA PRO A 193 -8.64 -1.12 5.53
C PRO A 193 -9.42 0.19 5.37
N PHE A 194 -8.77 1.34 5.52
CA PHE A 194 -9.43 2.66 5.49
C PHE A 194 -10.27 2.92 4.23
N TYR A 195 -9.91 2.30 3.10
CA TYR A 195 -10.56 2.46 1.80
C TYR A 195 -11.66 1.42 1.51
N ALA A 196 -11.91 0.45 2.40
CA ALA A 196 -13.03 -0.48 2.31
C ALA A 196 -14.34 0.14 2.82
N GLY A 197 -15.50 -0.36 2.40
CA GLY A 197 -16.82 0.07 2.89
C GLY A 197 -17.40 1.31 2.21
N TRP A 198 -16.72 1.86 1.18
CA TRP A 198 -17.16 3.06 0.45
C TRP A 198 -17.76 2.75 -0.93
N GLY A 199 -17.95 1.47 -1.26
CA GLY A 199 -18.48 1.03 -2.56
C GLY A 199 -17.46 0.98 -3.70
N LEU A 200 -16.18 1.15 -3.40
CA LEU A 200 -15.06 1.07 -4.36
C LEU A 200 -14.38 -0.31 -4.39
N THR A 201 -14.68 -1.16 -3.40
CA THR A 201 -14.08 -2.47 -3.18
C THR A 201 -15.15 -3.55 -3.06
N ASN A 202 -14.76 -4.79 -3.33
CA ASN A 202 -15.54 -5.96 -2.94
C ASN A 202 -15.14 -6.35 -1.50
N ASP A 203 -16.00 -6.04 -0.53
CA ASP A 203 -15.69 -6.25 0.90
C ASP A 203 -16.22 -7.60 1.38
N VAL A 204 -15.32 -8.54 1.64
CA VAL A 204 -15.67 -9.86 2.22
C VAL A 204 -16.11 -9.71 3.67
N VAL A 205 -15.53 -8.74 4.38
CA VAL A 205 -15.91 -8.37 5.74
C VAL A 205 -16.32 -6.89 5.74
N PRO A 206 -17.63 -6.59 5.53
CA PRO A 206 -18.11 -5.22 5.49
C PRO A 206 -17.82 -4.44 6.78
N VAL A 207 -17.75 -3.12 6.68
CA VAL A 207 -17.59 -2.20 7.81
C VAL A 207 -18.95 -1.53 8.08
N PRO A 208 -19.75 -1.99 9.07
CA PRO A 208 -21.15 -1.55 9.21
C PRO A 208 -21.34 -0.03 9.37
N ARG A 209 -20.33 0.65 9.91
CA ARG A 209 -20.31 2.09 10.17
C ARG A 209 -20.04 2.95 8.92
N ARG A 210 -19.58 2.37 7.81
CA ARG A 210 -19.36 3.07 6.54
C ARG A 210 -20.55 2.82 5.62
N GLY A 211 -21.41 3.82 5.48
CA GLY A 211 -22.65 3.73 4.67
C GLY A 211 -22.67 4.62 3.43
N ARG A 212 -21.74 5.58 3.30
CA ARG A 212 -21.66 6.48 2.15
C ARG A 212 -20.95 5.78 0.99
N ARG A 213 -21.46 5.98 -0.22
CA ARG A 213 -20.71 5.64 -1.44
C ARG A 213 -19.84 6.82 -1.86
N LEU A 214 -18.58 6.54 -2.15
CA LEU A 214 -17.62 7.53 -2.64
C LEU A 214 -17.23 7.22 -4.09
N SER A 215 -16.98 8.27 -4.85
CA SER A 215 -16.13 8.18 -6.04
C SER A 215 -14.66 7.97 -5.63
N LEU A 216 -13.87 7.46 -6.57
CA LEU A 216 -12.43 7.30 -6.32
C LEU A 216 -11.75 8.65 -6.04
N ASP A 217 -12.20 9.74 -6.69
CA ASP A 217 -11.61 11.06 -6.51
C ASP A 217 -11.97 11.70 -5.15
N GLU A 218 -13.14 11.39 -4.58
CA GLU A 218 -13.44 11.76 -3.18
C GLU A 218 -12.53 11.03 -2.20
N LEU A 219 -12.29 9.72 -2.42
CA LEU A 219 -11.36 8.96 -1.57
C LEU A 219 -9.93 9.50 -1.71
N VAL A 220 -9.49 9.86 -2.92
CA VAL A 220 -8.17 10.46 -3.16
C VAL A 220 -8.07 11.84 -2.49
N ALA A 221 -9.08 12.69 -2.62
CA ALA A 221 -9.10 14.00 -1.96
C ALA A 221 -8.97 13.85 -0.43
N GLY A 222 -9.78 12.98 0.17
CA GLY A 222 -9.72 12.73 1.60
C GLY A 222 -8.38 12.14 2.05
N ALA A 223 -7.93 11.07 1.39
CA ALA A 223 -6.77 10.30 1.85
C ALA A 223 -5.42 10.94 1.49
N LEU A 224 -5.30 11.62 0.35
CA LEU A 224 -4.01 12.15 -0.13
C LEU A 224 -3.87 13.67 -0.01
N ILE A 225 -4.96 14.43 0.08
CA ILE A 225 -4.89 15.90 0.09
C ILE A 225 -5.22 16.47 1.47
N GLU A 226 -6.36 16.09 2.03
CA GLU A 226 -6.91 16.73 3.22
C GLU A 226 -6.42 16.11 4.54
N TYR A 227 -6.24 14.79 4.57
CA TYR A 227 -5.89 14.06 5.80
C TYR A 227 -4.39 14.10 6.17
N PRO A 228 -3.44 13.86 5.26
CA PRO A 228 -2.02 13.88 5.61
C PRO A 228 -1.43 15.29 5.54
N LEU A 229 -0.42 15.53 6.37
CA LEU A 229 0.49 16.67 6.26
C LEU A 229 1.73 16.25 5.46
N TYR A 230 2.22 17.13 4.60
CA TYR A 230 3.48 16.92 3.89
C TYR A 230 4.52 17.94 4.34
N LEU A 231 5.74 17.48 4.62
CA LEU A 231 6.85 18.31 5.08
C LEU A 231 8.01 18.18 4.10
N SER A 232 8.41 19.31 3.50
CA SER A 232 9.51 19.36 2.54
C SER A 232 10.83 18.87 3.13
N ARG A 233 11.59 18.11 2.33
CA ARG A 233 12.95 17.67 2.71
C ARG A 233 14.00 18.76 2.59
N SER A 234 13.75 19.79 1.79
CA SER A 234 14.71 20.85 1.48
C SER A 234 14.46 22.14 2.26
N SER A 235 13.20 22.44 2.56
CA SER A 235 12.81 23.71 3.17
C SER A 235 12.27 23.60 4.60
N ASP A 236 12.02 22.37 5.11
CA ASP A 236 11.36 22.11 6.40
C ASP A 236 9.99 22.84 6.57
N CYS A 237 9.37 23.24 5.47
CA CYS A 237 8.04 23.84 5.43
C CYS A 237 6.97 22.80 5.07
N LEU A 238 5.73 23.06 5.51
CA LEU A 238 4.58 22.32 5.01
C LEU A 238 4.38 22.59 3.52
N ILE A 239 4.14 21.52 2.77
CA ILE A 239 3.96 21.55 1.32
C ILE A 239 2.68 20.82 0.92
N THR A 240 2.26 20.97 -0.33
CA THR A 240 1.11 20.24 -0.87
C THR A 240 1.50 18.81 -1.28
N ALA A 241 0.50 17.95 -1.49
CA ALA A 241 0.70 16.60 -1.99
C ALA A 241 1.43 16.58 -3.36
N GLU A 242 1.14 17.55 -4.23
CA GLU A 242 1.77 17.71 -5.54
C GLU A 242 3.26 18.06 -5.39
N GLN A 243 3.59 19.00 -4.50
CA GLN A 243 4.98 19.37 -4.22
C GLN A 243 5.75 18.20 -3.59
N ALA A 244 5.11 17.44 -2.68
CA ALA A 244 5.70 16.25 -2.10
C ALA A 244 5.97 15.17 -3.16
N MET A 245 5.09 15.05 -4.15
CA MET A 245 5.29 14.18 -5.30
C MET A 245 6.47 14.64 -6.17
N ASP A 246 6.60 15.94 -6.44
CA ASP A 246 7.74 16.49 -7.17
C ASP A 246 9.08 16.21 -6.45
N GLU A 247 9.11 16.35 -5.12
CA GLU A 247 10.28 16.00 -4.30
C GLU A 247 10.57 14.48 -4.33
N LEU A 248 9.55 13.62 -4.28
CA LEU A 248 9.72 12.17 -4.41
C LEU A 248 10.32 11.78 -5.77
N LEU A 249 9.88 12.42 -6.85
CA LEU A 249 10.37 12.16 -8.20
C LEU A 249 11.82 12.61 -8.36
N ALA A 250 12.15 13.81 -7.90
CA ALA A 250 13.53 14.32 -7.89
C ALA A 250 14.45 13.38 -7.10
N TRP A 251 14.00 12.94 -5.92
CA TRP A 251 14.75 12.03 -5.07
C TRP A 251 14.91 10.64 -5.71
N ARG A 252 13.90 10.11 -6.40
CA ARG A 252 13.97 8.84 -7.13
C ARG A 252 15.05 8.88 -8.22
N THR A 253 15.10 9.96 -8.98
CA THR A 253 16.12 10.17 -10.02
C THR A 253 17.52 10.24 -9.42
N GLN A 254 17.71 10.93 -8.30
CA GLN A 254 18.99 11.01 -7.61
C GLN A 254 19.42 9.67 -6.97
N ALA A 255 18.48 8.88 -6.46
CA ALA A 255 18.78 7.59 -5.85
C ALA A 255 19.22 6.53 -6.89
N GLY A 256 18.69 6.62 -8.12
CA GLY A 256 19.04 5.73 -9.23
C GLY A 256 20.49 5.85 -9.72
N THR A 257 21.18 6.96 -9.41
CA THR A 257 22.52 7.26 -9.94
C THR A 257 23.70 6.90 -9.01
N GLY A 258 23.48 6.43 -7.77
CA GLY A 258 24.63 6.11 -6.89
C GLY A 258 24.41 5.40 -5.56
N ALA A 259 23.17 5.01 -5.19
CA ALA A 259 22.87 4.68 -3.79
C ALA A 259 22.83 3.17 -3.44
N ARG A 260 22.99 2.25 -4.40
CA ARG A 260 22.69 0.82 -4.18
C ARG A 260 23.67 0.14 -3.21
N TRP A 261 24.98 0.40 -3.35
CA TRP A 261 26.02 -0.29 -2.55
C TRP A 261 26.09 0.20 -1.08
N TRP A 262 25.99 1.51 -0.84
CA TRP A 262 26.02 2.09 0.51
C TRP A 262 24.80 1.65 1.33
N ARG A 263 23.63 1.50 0.70
CA ARG A 263 22.43 1.01 1.37
C ARG A 263 22.56 -0.45 1.79
N GLU A 264 23.24 -1.29 1.01
CA GLU A 264 23.53 -2.67 1.44
C GLU A 264 24.56 -2.72 2.57
N CYS A 265 25.62 -1.91 2.50
CA CYS A 265 26.60 -1.79 3.59
C CYS A 265 25.95 -1.26 4.88
N PHE A 266 25.10 -0.24 4.78
CA PHE A 266 24.37 0.32 5.92
C PHE A 266 23.39 -0.69 6.53
N ARG A 267 22.70 -1.48 5.70
CA ARG A 267 21.86 -2.60 6.16
C ARG A 267 22.66 -3.67 6.90
N MET A 268 23.88 -3.98 6.46
CA MET A 268 24.78 -4.90 7.20
C MET A 268 25.17 -4.34 8.57
N VAL A 269 25.39 -3.03 8.67
CA VAL A 269 25.72 -2.37 9.95
C VAL A 269 24.51 -2.32 10.89
N LEU A 270 23.32 -1.92 10.39
CA LEU A 270 22.08 -1.94 11.16
C LEU A 270 21.75 -3.34 11.70
N ARG A 271 21.99 -4.39 10.91
CA ARG A 271 21.86 -5.80 11.34
C ARG A 271 22.74 -6.15 12.54
N ARG A 272 23.96 -5.60 12.61
CA ARG A 272 24.88 -5.82 13.74
C ARG A 272 24.53 -5.01 14.98
N VAL A 273 23.99 -3.80 14.80
CA VAL A 273 23.77 -2.86 15.91
C VAL A 273 22.39 -3.02 16.56
N VAL A 274 21.34 -3.33 15.78
CA VAL A 274 19.95 -3.36 16.28
C VAL A 274 19.51 -4.77 16.73
N GLY A 275 20.34 -5.80 16.53
CA GLY A 275 20.07 -7.14 17.06
C GLY A 275 18.81 -7.80 16.51
N VAL A 276 18.47 -7.53 15.24
CA VAL A 276 17.41 -8.29 14.55
C VAL A 276 18.01 -9.66 14.20
N ARG A 277 17.76 -10.64 15.06
CA ARG A 277 17.92 -12.08 14.76
C ARG A 277 16.77 -12.55 13.89
#